data_AF-A0A927Z9J9-F1
#
_entry.id   AF-A0A927Z9J9-F1
#
_cell.length_a   1.000
_cell.length_b   1.000
_cell.length_c   1.000
_cell.angle_alpha   90.00
_cell.angle_beta   90.00
_cell.angle_gamma   90.00
#
_symmetry.space_group_name_H-M   'P 1'
#
loop_
_entity.id
_entity.type
_entity.pdbx_description
1 polymer ?
#
loop_
_entity_poly.entity_id
_entity_poly.type
_entity_poly.pdbx_seq_one_letter_code
_entity_poly.pdbx_strand_id
1 'polypeptide(L)'
;MKEDRINIIGAGAAGLTAAITLAQKGMKSRLIYLEESDSPLNVDDIKIPADPAEHEAETMKAGGYIIDPSAVKFFALTAPAFLHWLKDLGAGDVMAALSRERN
;
A
#
# COMPACT_ATOMS: atom_id res chain seq x y z
N MET A 1 -32.18 5.24 8.60
CA MET A 1 -30.80 5.72 8.86
C MET A 1 -30.00 5.56 7.57
N LYS A 2 -29.33 6.61 7.07
CA LYS A 2 -28.34 6.43 6.00
C LYS A 2 -27.19 5.63 6.62
N GLU A 3 -26.93 4.44 6.08
CA GLU A 3 -25.70 3.70 6.41
C GLU A 3 -24.53 4.61 6.00
N ASP A 4 -23.70 5.04 6.96
CA ASP A 4 -22.48 5.80 6.69
C ASP A 4 -21.50 4.88 5.93
N ARG A 5 -21.62 4.89 4.61
CA ARG A 5 -20.77 4.08 3.71
C ARG A 5 -19.54 4.91 3.36
N ILE A 6 -18.37 4.44 3.79
CA ILE A 6 -17.09 5.02 3.39
C ILE A 6 -16.89 4.73 1.91
N ASN A 7 -16.76 5.76 1.08
CA ASN A 7 -16.45 5.61 -0.34
C ASN A 7 -14.94 5.81 -0.54
N ILE A 8 -14.31 4.86 -1.21
CA ILE A 8 -12.89 4.90 -1.59
C ILE A 8 -12.86 5.03 -3.10
N ILE A 9 -12.24 6.10 -3.59
CA ILE A 9 -12.11 6.39 -5.03
C ILE A 9 -10.67 6.08 -5.44
N GLY A 10 -10.51 5.12 -6.35
CA GLY A 10 -9.23 4.57 -6.80
C GLY A 10 -8.95 3.20 -6.18
N ALA A 11 -8.73 2.18 -7.02
CA ALA A 11 -8.41 0.82 -6.60
C ALA A 11 -6.90 0.52 -6.63
N GLY A 12 -6.04 1.55 -6.66
CA GLY A 12 -4.59 1.42 -6.49
C GLY A 12 -4.18 0.88 -5.11
N ALA A 13 -2.86 0.77 -4.87
CA ALA A 13 -2.30 0.23 -3.63
C ALA A 13 -2.91 0.83 -2.34
N ALA A 14 -3.02 2.16 -2.28
CA ALA A 14 -3.57 2.87 -1.14
C ALA A 14 -5.07 2.57 -0.95
N GLY A 15 -5.85 2.56 -2.03
CA GLY A 15 -7.29 2.34 -2.00
C GLY A 15 -7.67 0.92 -1.60
N LEU A 16 -7.02 -0.09 -2.20
CA LEU A 16 -7.18 -1.49 -1.81
C LEU A 16 -6.78 -1.74 -0.35
N THR A 17 -5.62 -1.21 0.07
CA THR A 17 -5.16 -1.33 1.46
C THR A 17 -6.16 -0.71 2.44
N ALA A 18 -6.71 0.46 2.12
CA ALA A 18 -7.73 1.10 2.94
C ALA A 18 -9.02 0.26 3.00
N ALA A 19 -9.49 -0.26 1.87
CA ALA A 19 -10.70 -1.10 1.81
C ALA A 19 -10.54 -2.39 2.64
N ILE A 20 -9.41 -3.08 2.51
CA ILE A 20 -9.08 -4.29 3.28
C ILE A 20 -9.02 -3.96 4.78
N THR A 21 -8.35 -2.88 5.15
CA THR A 21 -8.24 -2.44 6.55
C THR A 21 -9.60 -2.15 7.18
N LEU A 22 -10.52 -1.51 6.43
CA LEU A 22 -11.88 -1.27 6.88
C LEU A 22 -12.66 -2.58 7.05
N ALA A 23 -12.54 -3.50 6.09
CA ALA A 23 -13.19 -4.80 6.14
C ALA A 23 -12.73 -5.64 7.34
N GLN A 24 -11.42 -5.66 7.63
CA GLN A 24 -10.85 -6.32 8.82
C GLN A 24 -11.40 -5.76 10.14
N LYS A 25 -11.81 -4.49 10.16
CA LYS A 25 -12.45 -3.83 11.30
C LYS A 25 -13.98 -4.01 11.32
N GLY A 26 -14.54 -4.83 10.43
CA GLY A 26 -15.99 -5.03 10.31
C GLY A 26 -16.75 -3.83 9.73
N MET A 27 -16.05 -2.87 9.13
CA MET A 27 -16.65 -1.68 8.53
C MET A 27 -16.90 -1.88 7.03
N LYS A 28 -18.09 -1.46 6.58
CA LYS A 28 -18.44 -1.50 5.15
C LYS A 28 -17.87 -0.29 4.42
N SER A 29 -17.28 -0.53 3.26
CA SER A 29 -16.85 0.52 2.32
C SER A 29 -17.28 0.19 0.89
N ARG A 30 -17.30 1.19 0.02
CA ARG A 30 -17.42 1.01 -1.44
C ARG A 30 -16.10 1.40 -2.09
N LEU A 31 -15.49 0.47 -2.80
CA LEU A 31 -14.35 0.75 -3.66
C LEU A 31 -14.86 1.12 -5.06
N ILE A 32 -14.45 2.27 -5.58
CA ILE A 32 -14.89 2.84 -6.85
C ILE A 32 -13.66 3.00 -7.74
N TYR A 33 -13.68 2.43 -8.94
CA TYR A 33 -12.59 2.48 -9.92
C TYR A 33 -13.15 2.56 -11.34
N LEU A 34 -12.31 2.98 -12.29
CA LEU A 34 -12.70 3.13 -13.70
C LEU A 34 -12.42 1.84 -14.49
N GLU A 35 -11.22 1.27 -14.37
CA GLU A 35 -10.88 -0.02 -14.98
C GLU A 35 -10.20 -0.98 -13.97
N GLU A 36 -10.36 -2.29 -14.16
CA GLU A 36 -9.72 -3.31 -13.30
C GLU A 36 -8.18 -3.30 -13.43
N SER A 37 -7.66 -2.86 -14.58
CA SER A 37 -6.23 -2.74 -14.86
C SER A 37 -5.57 -1.51 -14.23
N ASP A 38 -6.30 -0.62 -13.57
CA ASP A 38 -5.76 0.62 -12.97
C ASP A 38 -4.87 0.36 -11.72
N SER A 39 -4.60 -0.90 -11.38
CA SER A 39 -3.83 -1.25 -10.18
C SER A 39 -2.88 -2.46 -10.34
N PRO A 40 -1.87 -2.42 -11.21
CA PRO A 40 -0.75 -3.34 -11.11
C PRO A 40 0.11 -2.93 -9.90
N LEU A 41 -0.21 -3.47 -8.72
CA LEU A 41 0.69 -3.41 -7.57
C LEU A 41 1.84 -4.38 -7.84
N ASN A 42 2.98 -3.87 -8.29
CA ASN A 42 4.20 -4.65 -8.41
C ASN A 42 5.08 -4.42 -7.18
N VAL A 43 5.15 -5.42 -6.30
CA VAL A 43 5.84 -5.31 -5.00
C VAL A 43 7.36 -5.24 -5.16
N ASP A 44 7.89 -5.75 -6.27
CA ASP A 44 9.33 -5.79 -6.54
C ASP A 44 9.97 -4.40 -6.71
N ASP A 45 9.17 -3.36 -6.97
CA ASP A 45 9.62 -1.98 -7.09
C ASP A 45 9.67 -1.23 -5.74
N ILE A 46 9.20 -1.84 -4.65
CA ILE A 46 9.13 -1.21 -3.32
C ILE A 46 10.48 -1.38 -2.58
N LYS A 47 11.27 -0.31 -2.53
CA LYS A 47 12.53 -0.27 -1.77
C LYS A 47 12.30 0.37 -0.40
N ILE A 48 12.59 -0.38 0.66
CA ILE A 48 12.52 0.08 2.04
C ILE A 48 13.89 -0.14 2.67
N PRO A 49 14.61 0.92 3.07
CA PRO A 49 15.84 0.80 3.84
C PRO A 49 15.62 0.01 5.14
N ALA A 50 16.64 -0.73 5.56
CA ALA A 50 16.54 -1.61 6.73
C ALA A 50 16.46 -0.83 8.05
N ASP A 51 17.12 0.33 8.12
CA ASP A 51 17.06 1.22 9.28
C ASP A 51 16.02 2.34 9.06
N PRO A 52 14.97 2.43 9.91
CA PRO A 52 13.99 3.52 9.84
C PRO A 52 14.60 4.91 9.97
N ALA A 53 15.70 5.08 10.73
CA ALA A 53 16.35 6.39 10.87
C ALA A 53 17.04 6.83 9.58
N GLU A 54 17.70 5.89 8.89
CA GLU A 54 18.26 6.10 7.55
C GLU A 54 17.15 6.41 6.55
N HIS A 55 16.06 5.64 6.57
CA HIS A 55 14.91 5.85 5.69
C HIS A 55 14.28 7.24 5.86
N GLU A 56 14.11 7.70 7.10
CA GLU A 56 13.61 9.04 7.41
C GLU A 56 14.55 10.11 6.83
N ALA A 57 15.86 9.99 7.07
CA ALA A 57 16.85 10.96 6.60
C ALA A 57 16.93 11.04 5.07
N GLU A 58 16.94 9.89 4.39
CA GLU A 58 16.96 9.81 2.93
C GLU A 58 15.68 10.38 2.31
N THR A 59 14.51 10.06 2.89
CA THR A 59 13.22 10.55 2.40
C THR A 59 13.10 12.07 2.58
N MET A 60 13.50 12.60 3.73
CA MET A 60 13.53 14.06 3.97
C MET A 60 14.45 14.77 2.98
N LYS A 61 15.65 14.21 2.73
CA LYS A 61 16.61 14.75 1.77
C LYS A 61 16.09 14.70 0.34
N ALA A 62 15.54 13.56 -0.10
CA ALA A 62 14.94 13.40 -1.43
C ALA A 62 13.77 14.36 -1.64
N GLY A 63 13.01 14.63 -0.58
CA GLY A 63 11.94 15.61 -0.54
C GLY A 63 12.37 17.07 -0.47
N GLY A 64 13.67 17.38 -0.54
CA GLY A 64 14.17 18.76 -0.41
C GLY A 64 13.82 19.42 0.94
N TYR A 65 13.57 18.62 1.98
CA TYR A 65 13.17 19.06 3.31
C TYR A 65 11.85 19.86 3.39
N ILE A 66 10.99 19.74 2.38
CA ILE A 66 9.65 20.37 2.37
C ILE A 66 8.52 19.40 2.74
N ILE A 67 8.82 18.12 2.93
CA ILE A 67 7.84 17.09 3.36
C ILE A 67 7.57 17.24 4.86
N ASP A 68 6.34 16.96 5.29
CA ASP A 68 5.99 16.87 6.72
C ASP A 68 6.87 15.81 7.43
N PRO A 69 7.73 16.20 8.38
CA PRO A 69 8.60 15.28 9.10
C PRO A 69 7.84 14.19 9.85
N SER A 70 6.64 14.51 10.36
CA SER A 70 5.82 13.55 11.10
C SER A 70 5.31 12.43 10.19
N ALA A 71 4.92 12.79 8.96
CA ALA A 71 4.48 11.85 7.94
C ALA A 71 5.65 10.95 7.49
N VAL A 72 6.84 11.52 7.28
CA VAL A 72 8.04 10.75 6.89
C VAL A 72 8.43 9.77 8.00
N LYS A 73 8.47 10.21 9.25
CA LYS A 73 8.78 9.35 10.39
C LYS A 73 7.77 8.20 10.52
N PHE A 74 6.47 8.49 10.39
CA PHE A 74 5.43 7.47 10.39
C PHE A 74 5.62 6.46 9.25
N PHE A 75 5.89 6.95 8.04
CA PHE A 75 6.16 6.11 6.87
C PHE A 75 7.38 5.21 7.10
N ALA A 76 8.51 5.76 7.54
CA ALA A 76 9.74 5.02 7.78
C ALA A 76 9.57 3.89 8.81
N LEU A 77 8.82 4.14 9.89
CA LEU A 77 8.56 3.15 10.94
C LEU A 77 7.57 2.07 10.51
N THR A 78 6.60 2.39 9.66
CA THR A 78 5.52 1.46 9.27
C THR A 78 5.83 0.65 8.02
N ALA A 79 6.70 1.15 7.14
CA ALA A 79 7.00 0.54 5.86
C ALA A 79 7.46 -0.94 5.96
N PRO A 80 8.34 -1.35 6.90
CA PRO A 80 8.75 -2.76 7.00
C PRO A 80 7.58 -3.70 7.30
N ALA A 81 6.72 -3.34 8.25
CA ALA A 81 5.55 -4.14 8.62
C ALA A 81 4.55 -4.23 7.45
N PHE A 82 4.38 -3.15 6.69
CA PHE A 82 3.55 -3.14 5.48
C PHE A 82 4.09 -4.08 4.40
N LEU A 83 5.40 -4.13 4.17
CA LEU A 83 6.00 -5.04 3.19
C LEU A 83 5.80 -6.51 3.59
N HIS A 84 5.94 -6.85 4.88
CA HIS A 84 5.65 -8.19 5.37
C HIS A 84 4.18 -8.55 5.17
N TRP A 85 3.26 -7.64 5.50
CA TRP A 85 1.84 -7.85 5.28
C TRP A 85 1.49 -8.09 3.80
N LEU A 86 2.11 -7.35 2.87
CA LEU A 86 1.95 -7.58 1.43
C LEU A 86 2.47 -8.96 1.01
N LYS A 87 3.64 -9.38 1.50
CA LYS A 87 4.19 -10.71 1.23
C LYS A 87 3.29 -11.83 1.75
N ASP A 88 2.72 -11.66 2.94
CA ASP A 88 1.79 -12.64 3.53
C ASP A 88 0.49 -12.77 2.72
N LEU A 89 0.10 -11.71 2.01
CA LEU A 89 -1.00 -11.74 1.04
C LEU A 89 -0.61 -12.39 -0.31
N GLY A 90 0.64 -12.81 -0.48
CA GLY A 90 1.18 -13.38 -1.72
C GLY A 90 1.63 -12.33 -2.75
N ALA A 91 1.67 -11.05 -2.38
CA ALA A 91 2.12 -9.98 -3.25
C ALA A 91 3.65 -10.08 -3.41
N GLY A 92 4.08 -10.62 -4.55
CA GLY A 92 5.45 -11.05 -4.84
C GLY A 92 5.49 -12.39 -5.60
N ASP A 93 4.53 -13.29 -5.33
CA ASP A 93 4.37 -14.56 -6.06
C ASP A 93 3.39 -14.45 -7.24
N VAL A 94 2.68 -13.33 -7.39
CA VAL A 94 1.63 -13.15 -8.40
C VAL A 94 2.19 -13.28 -9.83
N MET A 95 3.39 -12.74 -10.11
CA MET A 95 4.04 -12.90 -11.43
C MET A 95 4.49 -14.36 -11.67
N ALA A 96 4.92 -15.07 -10.62
CA ALA A 96 5.27 -16.49 -10.71
C ALA A 96 4.03 -17.37 -10.90
N ALA A 97 2.90 -17.02 -10.30
CA ALA A 97 1.62 -17.70 -10.46
C ALA A 97 1.02 -17.51 -11.86
N LEU A 98 1.00 -16.27 -12.38
CA LEU A 98 0.53 -15.96 -13.74
C LEU A 98 1.40 -16.58 -14.85
N SER A 99 2.68 -16.80 -14.56
CA SER A 99 3.61 -17.49 -15.49
C SER A 99 3.38 -19.01 -15.55
N ARG A 100 2.82 -19.61 -14.49
CA ARG A 100 2.50 -21.05 -14.44
C ARG A 100 1.18 -21.40 -15.13
N GLU A 101 0.23 -20.46 -15.17
CA GLU A 101 -1.06 -20.65 -15.87
C GLU A 101 -0.97 -20.46 -17.39
N ARG A 102 0.18 -20.00 -17.89
CA ARG A 102 0.46 -19.80 -19.33
C ARG A 102 1.19 -20.97 -20.00
N ASN A 103 1.51 -22.03 -19.26
CA ASN A 103 2.12 -23.28 -19.75
C ASN A 103 1.18 -24.46 -19.53
#